data_AF-A0A1E4RFQ2-F1
#
_entry.id   AF-A0A1E4RFQ2-F1
#
_cell.length_a   1.000
_cell.length_b   1.000
_cell.length_c   1.000
_cell.angle_alpha   90.00
_cell.angle_beta   90.00
_cell.angle_gamma   90.00
#
_symmetry.space_group_name_H-M   'P 1'
#
loop_
_entity.id
_entity.type
_entity.pdbx_description
1 polymer ?
#
loop_
_entity_poly.entity_id
_entity_poly.type
_entity_poly.pdbx_seq_one_letter_code
_entity_poly.pdbx_strand_id
1 'polypeptide(L)'
;MGLAHRDLKLDNCVIDARGIVKVIDFGSAVVFSYPFTKTLIESQGIVGSDPYLAPEVCVFNKYDPRPVDVWSAAIIYCCMMLKKFPWKVPKLSDNSFKLFASRGELIPISELLKRTPQSIQEDGGLNNMNDLNEAIDLPPNPPSFSESVGQPSNDVQGRSHTSTETGAGRLLLALPEDCRSLIGKMVELAPACRITVEECFNDEWLKSVNMCSVEERITSDGLIDYQVFKGDDHEHTTVDQSKAHIAAFEKNKKK
;
A
#
# COMPACT_ATOMS: atom_id res chain seq x y z
N MET A 1 -21.12 -13.96 7.10
CA MET A 1 -19.96 -14.81 6.78
C MET A 1 -18.89 -13.89 6.20
N GLY A 2 -17.64 -14.03 6.62
CA GLY A 2 -16.50 -13.27 6.09
C GLY A 2 -15.66 -14.15 5.16
N LEU A 3 -15.40 -13.68 3.96
CA LEU A 3 -14.58 -14.33 2.93
C LEU A 3 -13.39 -13.44 2.60
N ALA A 4 -12.20 -14.04 2.51
CA ALA A 4 -11.01 -13.41 1.95
C ALA A 4 -10.61 -14.14 0.68
N HIS A 5 -10.26 -13.40 -0.38
CA HIS A 5 -9.97 -13.92 -1.71
C HIS A 5 -8.57 -14.51 -1.83
N ARG A 6 -7.56 -13.84 -1.24
CA ARG A 6 -6.14 -14.24 -1.20
C ARG A 6 -5.40 -14.29 -2.55
N ASP A 7 -6.04 -13.95 -3.65
CA ASP A 7 -5.42 -13.87 -4.98
C ASP A 7 -6.07 -12.76 -5.82
N LEU A 8 -6.27 -11.59 -5.21
CA LEU A 8 -6.71 -10.41 -5.94
C LEU A 8 -5.57 -9.94 -6.87
N LYS A 9 -5.89 -9.87 -8.17
CA LYS A 9 -5.00 -9.43 -9.24
C LYS A 9 -5.82 -8.85 -10.37
N LEU A 10 -5.16 -8.15 -11.31
CA LEU A 10 -5.84 -7.56 -12.46
C LEU A 10 -6.58 -8.62 -13.30
N ASP A 11 -6.00 -9.80 -13.47
CA ASP A 11 -6.61 -10.92 -14.22
C ASP A 11 -7.92 -11.42 -13.57
N ASN A 12 -8.06 -11.27 -12.26
CA ASN A 12 -9.25 -11.67 -11.50
C ASN A 12 -10.27 -10.52 -11.34
N CYS A 13 -10.02 -9.36 -11.96
CA CYS A 13 -10.93 -8.22 -12.03
C CYS A 13 -11.45 -8.07 -13.47
N VAL A 14 -12.55 -8.73 -13.79
CA VAL A 14 -13.16 -8.64 -15.12
C VAL A 14 -14.17 -7.51 -15.20
N ILE A 15 -14.38 -6.96 -16.38
CA ILE A 15 -15.32 -5.86 -16.60
C ILE A 15 -16.46 -6.38 -17.49
N ASP A 16 -17.71 -6.17 -17.06
CA ASP A 16 -18.87 -6.53 -17.88
C ASP A 16 -19.17 -5.49 -18.98
N ALA A 17 -20.11 -5.79 -19.88
CA ALA A 17 -20.48 -4.88 -20.98
C ALA A 17 -21.04 -3.51 -20.52
N ARG A 18 -21.39 -3.37 -19.24
CA ARG A 18 -21.87 -2.12 -18.63
C ARG A 18 -20.72 -1.32 -18.00
N GLY A 19 -19.50 -1.86 -18.03
CA GLY A 19 -18.31 -1.28 -17.43
C GLY A 19 -18.18 -1.51 -15.93
N ILE A 20 -18.90 -2.51 -15.39
CA ILE A 20 -18.84 -2.85 -13.97
C ILE A 20 -17.79 -3.92 -13.73
N VAL A 21 -16.90 -3.65 -12.77
CA VAL A 21 -15.88 -4.60 -12.32
C VAL A 21 -16.54 -5.73 -11.53
N LYS A 22 -16.18 -6.97 -11.85
CA LYS A 22 -16.55 -8.18 -11.12
C LYS A 22 -15.29 -8.93 -10.74
N VAL A 23 -15.20 -9.30 -9.46
CA VAL A 23 -14.15 -10.17 -8.96
C VAL A 23 -14.51 -11.62 -9.31
N ILE A 24 -13.55 -12.37 -9.85
CA ILE A 24 -13.70 -13.77 -10.23
C ILE A 24 -12.61 -14.63 -9.59
N ASP A 25 -12.73 -15.94 -9.74
CA ASP A 25 -11.76 -16.94 -9.28
C ASP A 25 -11.56 -16.99 -7.75
N PHE A 26 -12.59 -17.47 -7.06
CA PHE A 26 -12.57 -17.74 -5.63
C PHE A 26 -11.88 -19.08 -5.27
N GLY A 27 -11.11 -19.69 -6.17
CA GLY A 27 -10.45 -20.98 -5.93
C GLY A 27 -9.45 -20.96 -4.76
N SER A 28 -8.91 -19.78 -4.44
CA SER A 28 -8.00 -19.54 -3.32
C SER A 28 -8.67 -18.94 -2.08
N ALA A 29 -9.98 -18.66 -2.17
CA ALA A 29 -10.70 -17.96 -1.14
C ALA A 29 -10.93 -18.82 0.10
N VAL A 30 -11.04 -18.17 1.26
CA VAL A 30 -11.22 -18.82 2.57
C VAL A 30 -12.27 -18.09 3.39
N VAL A 31 -13.01 -18.86 4.19
CA VAL A 31 -13.91 -18.30 5.20
C VAL A 31 -13.09 -17.96 6.44
N PHE A 32 -13.01 -16.68 6.78
CA PHE A 32 -12.32 -16.22 8.00
C PHE A 32 -13.27 -16.00 9.17
N SER A 33 -14.58 -15.96 8.93
CA SER A 33 -15.60 -15.76 9.97
C SER A 33 -16.94 -16.38 9.57
N TYR A 34 -17.50 -17.20 10.45
CA TYR A 34 -18.85 -17.75 10.31
C TYR A 34 -19.89 -16.85 10.97
N PRO A 35 -21.16 -16.85 10.48
CA PRO A 35 -22.26 -16.19 11.17
C PRO A 35 -22.33 -16.60 12.65
N PHE A 36 -22.68 -15.65 13.51
CA PHE A 36 -22.83 -15.84 14.97
C PHE A 36 -21.54 -16.23 15.72
N THR A 37 -20.38 -16.18 15.06
CA THR A 37 -19.08 -16.48 15.67
C THR A 37 -18.18 -15.24 15.63
N LYS A 38 -17.56 -14.90 16.77
CA LYS A 38 -16.57 -13.80 16.84
C LYS A 38 -15.13 -14.27 16.60
N THR A 39 -14.92 -15.57 16.45
CA THR A 39 -13.60 -16.17 16.23
C THR A 39 -13.14 -15.95 14.79
N LEU A 40 -11.99 -15.30 14.64
CA LEU A 40 -11.27 -15.20 13.38
C LEU A 40 -10.56 -16.52 13.07
N ILE A 41 -10.69 -16.99 11.83
CA ILE A 41 -9.97 -18.17 11.33
C ILE A 41 -8.76 -17.70 10.53
N GLU A 42 -7.57 -17.99 11.03
CA GLU A 42 -6.31 -17.71 10.34
C GLU A 42 -6.13 -18.62 9.12
N SER A 43 -5.44 -18.08 8.11
CA SER A 43 -5.00 -18.82 6.94
C SER A 43 -3.55 -19.28 7.07
N GLN A 44 -3.19 -20.27 6.27
CA GLN A 44 -1.84 -20.81 6.19
C GLN A 44 -1.43 -21.07 4.73
N GLY A 45 -0.12 -21.17 4.51
CA GLY A 45 0.47 -21.42 3.20
C GLY A 45 0.58 -20.18 2.33
N ILE A 46 1.55 -20.21 1.40
CA ILE A 46 1.76 -19.15 0.43
C ILE A 46 0.81 -19.37 -0.75
N VAL A 47 -0.21 -18.52 -0.86
CA VAL A 47 -1.20 -18.54 -1.94
C VAL A 47 -1.37 -17.12 -2.44
N GLY A 48 -1.45 -16.96 -3.76
CA GLY A 48 -1.56 -15.67 -4.43
C GLY A 48 -0.49 -15.50 -5.50
N SER A 49 -0.64 -14.45 -6.31
CA SER A 49 0.26 -14.14 -7.42
C SER A 49 1.40 -13.21 -6.97
N ASP A 50 2.65 -13.58 -7.29
CA ASP A 50 3.89 -13.03 -6.70
C ASP A 50 3.95 -11.51 -6.45
N PRO A 51 3.66 -10.62 -7.43
CA PRO A 51 3.80 -9.18 -7.19
C PRO A 51 2.73 -8.63 -6.23
N TYR A 52 1.57 -9.29 -6.14
CA TYR A 52 0.41 -8.89 -5.34
C TYR A 52 0.45 -9.44 -3.92
N LEU A 53 1.30 -10.43 -3.63
CA LEU A 53 1.40 -11.04 -2.32
C LEU A 53 1.68 -9.98 -1.23
N ALA A 54 1.00 -10.12 -0.10
CA ALA A 54 1.33 -9.38 1.10
C ALA A 54 2.55 -10.00 1.79
N PRO A 55 3.44 -9.20 2.40
CA PRO A 55 4.71 -9.69 2.95
C PRO A 55 4.52 -10.70 4.08
N GLU A 56 3.48 -10.58 4.89
CA GLU A 56 3.17 -11.53 5.97
C GLU A 56 2.88 -12.94 5.47
N VAL A 57 2.35 -13.09 4.25
CA VAL A 57 2.09 -14.40 3.62
C VAL A 57 3.41 -15.13 3.35
N CYS A 58 4.49 -14.39 3.06
CA CYS A 58 5.81 -14.96 2.78
C CYS A 58 6.62 -15.26 4.06
N VAL A 59 6.24 -14.69 5.20
CA VAL A 59 7.04 -14.70 6.44
C VAL A 59 6.40 -15.56 7.53
N PHE A 60 5.09 -15.49 7.70
CA PHE A 60 4.41 -16.20 8.78
C PHE A 60 3.77 -17.50 8.29
N ASN A 61 3.79 -18.53 9.17
CA ASN A 61 3.13 -19.80 8.89
C ASN A 61 1.60 -19.69 8.94
N LYS A 62 1.09 -18.80 9.81
CA LYS A 62 -0.32 -18.46 9.93
C LYS A 62 -0.49 -16.95 9.95
N TYR A 63 -1.58 -16.47 9.38
CA TYR A 63 -1.86 -15.04 9.24
C TYR A 63 -3.37 -14.77 9.11
N ASP A 64 -3.78 -13.54 9.44
CA ASP A 64 -5.11 -13.04 9.14
C ASP A 64 -5.24 -12.76 7.63
N PRO A 65 -6.19 -13.38 6.92
CA PRO A 65 -6.31 -13.19 5.48
C PRO A 65 -6.98 -11.87 5.07
N ARG A 66 -7.63 -11.14 5.98
CA ARG A 66 -8.30 -9.85 5.67
C ARG A 66 -7.33 -8.76 5.17
N PRO A 67 -6.24 -8.43 5.87
CA PRO A 67 -5.30 -7.39 5.43
C PRO A 67 -4.54 -7.78 4.14
N VAL A 68 -4.50 -9.08 3.79
CA VAL A 68 -3.84 -9.57 2.57
C VAL A 68 -4.54 -9.05 1.31
N ASP A 69 -5.87 -9.04 1.30
CA ASP A 69 -6.65 -8.54 0.16
C ASP A 69 -6.52 -7.02 0.02
N VAL A 70 -6.44 -6.28 1.14
CA VAL A 70 -6.21 -4.82 1.14
C VAL A 70 -4.86 -4.49 0.50
N TRP A 71 -3.81 -5.21 0.88
CA TRP A 71 -2.49 -5.06 0.27
C TRP A 71 -2.55 -5.32 -1.24
N SER A 72 -3.15 -6.45 -1.63
CA SER A 72 -3.26 -6.85 -3.04
C SER A 72 -3.99 -5.78 -3.88
N ALA A 73 -5.07 -5.20 -3.34
CA ALA A 73 -5.80 -4.09 -3.96
C ALA A 73 -4.94 -2.83 -4.15
N ALA A 74 -4.08 -2.49 -3.17
CA ALA A 74 -3.14 -1.38 -3.33
C ALA A 74 -2.10 -1.65 -4.42
N ILE A 75 -1.61 -2.88 -4.55
CA ILE A 75 -0.70 -3.26 -5.63
C ILE A 75 -1.38 -3.19 -7.00
N ILE A 76 -2.66 -3.61 -7.11
CA ILE A 76 -3.47 -3.42 -8.32
C ILE A 76 -3.49 -1.93 -8.70
N TYR A 77 -3.86 -1.05 -7.75
CA TYR A 77 -3.90 0.39 -7.99
C TYR A 77 -2.53 0.95 -8.40
N CYS A 78 -1.46 0.60 -7.67
CA CYS A 78 -0.11 1.02 -8.01
C CYS A 78 0.30 0.56 -9.42
N CYS A 79 -0.02 -0.68 -9.79
CA CYS A 79 0.28 -1.20 -11.13
C CYS A 79 -0.47 -0.43 -12.23
N MET A 80 -1.75 -0.11 -12.01
CA MET A 80 -2.56 0.66 -12.96
C MET A 80 -2.00 2.08 -13.15
N MET A 81 -1.65 2.77 -12.06
CA MET A 81 -1.13 4.13 -12.10
C MET A 81 0.29 4.22 -12.67
N LEU A 82 1.16 3.30 -12.27
CA LEU A 82 2.58 3.31 -12.66
C LEU A 82 2.85 2.59 -13.98
N LYS A 83 1.89 1.81 -14.48
CA LYS A 83 2.01 0.93 -15.68
C LYS A 83 3.14 -0.11 -15.56
N LYS A 84 3.55 -0.40 -14.32
CA LYS A 84 4.55 -1.40 -13.94
C LYS A 84 4.34 -1.79 -12.49
N PHE A 85 4.82 -2.96 -12.10
CA PHE A 85 4.82 -3.38 -10.71
C PHE A 85 5.88 -2.63 -9.88
N PRO A 86 5.61 -2.34 -8.60
CA PRO A 86 6.61 -1.81 -7.67
C PRO A 86 7.80 -2.77 -7.44
N TRP A 87 7.54 -4.08 -7.45
CA TRP A 87 8.50 -5.18 -7.25
C TRP A 87 7.99 -6.45 -7.92
N LYS A 88 8.84 -7.47 -8.06
CA LYS A 88 8.43 -8.78 -8.58
C LYS A 88 7.81 -9.66 -7.51
N VAL A 89 8.33 -9.57 -6.29
CA VAL A 89 7.90 -10.37 -5.13
C VAL A 89 8.17 -9.58 -3.84
N PRO A 90 7.30 -9.63 -2.82
CA PRO A 90 7.47 -8.93 -1.54
C PRO A 90 8.49 -9.64 -0.62
N LYS A 91 9.70 -9.90 -1.12
CA LYS A 91 10.80 -10.55 -0.37
C LYS A 91 12.02 -9.63 -0.37
N LEU A 92 12.82 -9.70 0.70
CA LEU A 92 14.05 -8.90 0.83
C LEU A 92 15.13 -9.23 -0.22
N SER A 93 14.97 -10.33 -0.97
CA SER A 93 15.78 -10.67 -2.14
C SER A 93 15.47 -9.79 -3.35
N ASP A 94 14.29 -9.18 -3.42
CA ASP A 94 13.94 -8.18 -4.43
C ASP A 94 14.42 -6.81 -3.94
N ASN A 95 15.31 -6.16 -4.71
CA ASN A 95 15.91 -4.88 -4.32
C ASN A 95 14.87 -3.76 -4.17
N SER A 96 13.82 -3.74 -5.00
CA SER A 96 12.78 -2.71 -4.92
C SER A 96 11.97 -2.88 -3.64
N PHE A 97 11.58 -4.11 -3.32
CA PHE A 97 10.87 -4.40 -2.09
C PHE A 97 11.76 -4.19 -0.86
N LYS A 98 13.04 -4.56 -0.92
CA LYS A 98 14.01 -4.29 0.16
C LYS A 98 14.09 -2.80 0.48
N LEU A 99 14.19 -1.94 -0.54
CA LEU A 99 14.23 -0.49 -0.36
C LEU A 99 12.91 0.06 0.21
N PHE A 100 11.78 -0.53 -0.20
CA PHE A 100 10.47 -0.21 0.36
C PHE A 100 10.34 -0.64 1.84
N ALA A 101 10.88 -1.79 2.21
CA ALA A 101 10.76 -2.34 3.56
C ALA A 101 11.76 -1.72 4.56
N SER A 102 12.85 -1.12 4.07
CA SER A 102 13.91 -0.55 4.92
C SER A 102 13.48 0.83 5.45
N ARG A 103 13.23 0.94 6.76
CA ARG A 103 12.89 2.21 7.44
C ARG A 103 14.10 2.86 8.13
N GLY A 104 15.20 3.06 7.40
CA GLY A 104 16.43 3.66 7.92
C GLY A 104 17.24 2.78 8.89
N GLU A 105 16.58 2.10 9.83
CA GLU A 105 17.19 1.13 10.75
C GLU A 105 17.05 -0.32 10.25
N LEU A 106 18.05 -1.15 10.55
CA LEU A 106 18.14 -2.58 10.20
C LEU A 106 17.18 -3.45 11.04
N ILE A 107 15.89 -3.11 11.06
CA ILE A 107 14.88 -3.91 11.74
C ILE A 107 14.53 -5.12 10.86
N PRO A 108 14.58 -6.37 11.38
CA PRO A 108 14.16 -7.54 10.63
C PRO A 108 12.70 -7.42 10.14
N ILE A 109 12.43 -7.89 8.92
CA ILE A 109 11.07 -7.80 8.34
C ILE A 109 10.02 -8.45 9.25
N SER A 110 10.34 -9.58 9.88
CA SER A 110 9.42 -10.26 10.80
C SER A 110 9.01 -9.39 11.99
N GLU A 111 9.88 -8.47 12.43
CA GLU A 111 9.62 -7.56 13.53
C GLU A 111 8.82 -6.34 13.06
N LEU A 112 9.13 -5.82 11.86
CA LEU A 112 8.33 -4.79 11.21
C LEU A 112 6.88 -5.23 11.01
N LEU A 113 6.67 -6.50 10.64
CA LEU A 113 5.34 -7.08 10.42
C LEU A 113 4.55 -7.31 11.72
N LYS A 114 5.21 -7.37 12.89
CA LYS A 114 4.56 -7.63 14.18
C LYS A 114 4.13 -6.37 14.94
N ARG A 115 4.40 -5.17 14.40
CA ARG A 115 4.03 -3.92 15.07
C ARG A 115 2.51 -3.90 15.34
N THR A 116 2.14 -3.47 16.53
CA THR A 116 0.74 -3.27 16.93
C THR A 116 0.37 -1.78 16.82
N PRO A 117 -0.91 -1.45 16.59
CA PRO A 117 -1.37 -0.07 16.75
C PRO A 117 -0.98 0.43 18.13
N GLN A 118 -0.33 1.59 18.22
CA GLN A 118 -0.12 2.24 19.51
C GLN A 118 -1.51 2.51 20.10
N SER A 119 -1.79 2.00 21.30
CA SER A 119 -2.88 2.56 22.11
C SER A 119 -2.61 4.05 22.22
N ILE A 120 -3.61 4.88 21.96
CA ILE A 120 -3.51 6.33 22.18
C ILE A 120 -3.06 6.54 23.64
N GLN A 121 -1.76 6.70 23.84
CA GLN A 121 -1.15 7.31 24.99
C GLN A 121 -0.52 8.55 24.40
N GLU A 122 -1.07 9.69 24.80
CA GLU A 122 -0.52 11.01 24.55
C GLU A 122 0.97 10.97 24.91
N ASP A 123 1.85 10.91 23.92
CA ASP A 123 3.26 11.26 24.15
C ASP A 123 3.30 12.78 24.22
N GLY A 124 2.93 13.28 25.40
CA GLY A 124 3.19 14.63 25.83
C GLY A 124 4.70 14.82 25.82
N GLY A 125 5.19 15.50 24.79
CA GLY A 125 6.53 16.05 24.79
C GLY A 125 6.70 16.97 25.99
N LEU A 126 7.35 16.48 27.04
CA LEU A 126 8.02 17.31 28.02
C LEU A 126 9.50 16.98 28.02
N ASN A 127 10.24 17.98 27.55
CA ASN A 127 11.63 18.25 27.85
C ASN A 127 11.96 17.86 29.30
N ASN A 128 13.04 17.11 29.50
CA ASN A 128 13.94 17.28 30.63
C ASN A 128 15.22 16.51 30.37
N MET A 129 16.15 17.17 29.69
CA MET A 129 17.56 16.78 29.69
C MET A 129 18.21 17.45 30.90
N ASN A 130 18.17 16.76 32.04
CA ASN A 130 19.06 17.04 33.17
C ASN A 130 19.48 15.72 33.80
N ASP A 131 20.76 15.68 34.14
CA ASP A 131 21.43 14.72 35.02
C ASP A 131 21.91 13.40 34.43
N LEU A 132 23.04 13.48 33.70
CA LEU A 132 24.12 12.49 33.79
C LEU A 132 25.46 13.22 33.74
N ASN A 133 25.94 13.66 34.90
CA ASN A 133 27.34 14.00 35.13
C ASN A 133 27.76 13.38 36.46
N GLU A 134 28.44 12.23 36.42
CA GLU A 134 29.42 11.90 37.44
C GLU A 134 30.48 10.93 36.91
N ALA A 135 31.72 11.23 37.29
CA ALA A 135 32.97 10.52 37.08
C ALA A 135 33.61 10.61 35.68
N ILE A 136 34.64 11.47 35.55
CA ILE A 136 36.05 11.04 35.53
C ILE A 136 36.95 12.28 35.72
N ASP A 137 37.85 12.15 36.68
CA ASP A 137 38.94 13.04 37.09
C ASP A 137 40.03 13.12 36.00
N LEU A 138 40.55 14.32 35.67
CA LEU A 138 41.95 14.59 35.23
C LEU A 138 42.18 16.12 34.97
N PRO A 139 43.40 16.67 35.24
CA PRO A 139 43.65 18.10 35.50
C PRO A 139 44.17 18.91 34.26
N PRO A 140 44.45 20.24 34.39
CA PRO A 140 44.18 21.25 33.35
C PRO A 140 45.41 21.71 32.53
N ASN A 141 45.18 22.36 31.38
CA ASN A 141 45.91 23.60 30.97
C ASN A 141 45.34 24.30 29.70
N PRO A 142 45.62 25.62 29.50
CA PRO A 142 44.91 26.57 28.61
C PRO A 142 45.81 27.08 27.44
N PRO A 143 45.55 28.24 26.78
CA PRO A 143 44.37 28.71 26.04
C PRO A 143 44.64 29.03 24.54
N SER A 144 43.55 29.22 23.78
CA SER A 144 43.33 30.13 22.63
C SER A 144 44.42 30.36 21.56
N PHE A 145 44.06 30.16 20.29
CA PHE A 145 44.37 31.14 19.22
C PHE A 145 43.29 31.13 18.13
N SER A 146 42.86 32.33 17.78
CA SER A 146 42.00 32.73 16.66
C SER A 146 42.61 32.38 15.31
N GLU A 147 41.80 32.08 14.30
CA GLU A 147 41.83 32.84 13.03
C GLU A 147 40.68 32.48 12.07
N SER A 148 40.30 33.52 11.34
CA SER A 148 39.21 33.67 10.39
C SER A 148 39.46 33.05 9.01
N VAL A 149 38.37 33.00 8.22
CA VAL A 149 38.25 33.32 6.78
C VAL A 149 37.58 32.21 5.96
N GLY A 150 36.52 32.58 5.23
CA GLY A 150 36.23 32.01 3.91
C GLY A 150 34.76 31.65 3.65
N GLN A 151 33.93 32.64 3.30
CA GLN A 151 32.82 32.39 2.37
C GLN A 151 33.39 32.11 0.97
N PRO A 152 32.66 31.35 0.13
CA PRO A 152 32.03 32.05 -0.99
C PRO A 152 30.57 31.63 -1.23
N SER A 153 29.80 32.62 -1.65
CA SER A 153 28.49 32.55 -2.28
C SER A 153 28.59 32.01 -3.71
N ASN A 154 27.64 31.17 -4.14
CA ASN A 154 26.82 31.42 -5.34
C ASN A 154 25.77 30.33 -5.57
N ASP A 155 24.57 30.80 -5.90
CA ASP A 155 23.41 30.09 -6.41
C ASP A 155 23.71 29.13 -7.57
N VAL A 156 23.14 27.93 -7.52
CA VAL A 156 22.47 27.29 -8.67
C VAL A 156 21.32 26.41 -8.16
N GLN A 157 20.11 26.75 -8.59
CA GLN A 157 18.92 25.91 -8.50
C GLN A 157 19.15 24.55 -9.19
N GLY A 158 19.28 23.50 -8.39
CA GLY A 158 19.24 22.12 -8.84
C GLY A 158 18.21 21.36 -8.02
N ARG A 159 17.10 20.95 -8.65
CA ARG A 159 16.14 20.00 -8.05
C ARG A 159 16.92 18.78 -7.56
N SER A 160 16.99 18.61 -6.24
CA SER A 160 17.63 17.44 -5.63
C SER A 160 16.94 16.18 -6.15
N HIS A 161 17.74 15.31 -6.77
CA HIS A 161 17.32 14.03 -7.31
C HIS A 161 16.77 13.13 -6.18
N THR A 162 15.64 12.48 -6.45
CA THR A 162 14.83 11.58 -5.60
C THR A 162 15.55 10.29 -5.12
N SER A 163 16.82 10.36 -4.72
CA SER A 163 17.67 9.18 -4.45
C SER A 163 17.83 8.82 -2.97
N THR A 164 17.36 9.65 -2.04
CA THR A 164 17.49 9.44 -0.59
C THR A 164 16.25 8.84 0.08
N GLU A 165 15.13 8.76 -0.65
CA GLU A 165 13.86 8.28 -0.08
C GLU A 165 13.86 6.74 0.00
N THR A 166 14.08 6.21 1.21
CA THR A 166 13.82 4.80 1.57
C THR A 166 12.42 4.64 2.15
N GLY A 167 11.88 3.43 2.18
CA GLY A 167 10.56 3.17 2.76
C GLY A 167 9.40 3.31 1.76
N ALA A 168 8.19 3.48 2.29
CA ALA A 168 6.98 3.66 1.49
C ALA A 168 6.97 4.98 0.69
N GLY A 169 7.69 6.01 1.14
CA GLY A 169 7.74 7.33 0.51
C GLY A 169 8.11 7.29 -0.98
N ARG A 170 9.06 6.42 -1.36
CA ARG A 170 9.46 6.25 -2.77
C ARG A 170 8.32 5.76 -3.66
N LEU A 171 7.51 4.82 -3.17
CA LEU A 171 6.35 4.31 -3.90
C LEU A 171 5.27 5.39 -3.98
N LEU A 172 4.96 6.04 -2.85
CA LEU A 172 3.89 7.02 -2.75
C LEU A 172 4.16 8.28 -3.57
N LEU A 173 5.41 8.76 -3.62
CA LEU A 173 5.79 9.91 -4.43
C LEU A 173 5.61 9.68 -5.94
N ALA A 174 5.57 8.42 -6.39
CA ALA A 174 5.29 8.08 -7.78
C ALA A 174 3.78 8.10 -8.12
N LEU A 175 2.91 8.20 -7.11
CA LEU A 175 1.46 8.25 -7.25
C LEU A 175 0.94 9.72 -7.20
N PRO A 176 -0.28 9.99 -7.72
CA PRO A 176 -0.96 11.27 -7.51
C PRO A 176 -1.07 11.62 -6.03
N GLU A 177 -0.99 12.91 -5.69
CA GLU A 177 -0.91 13.37 -4.30
C GLU A 177 -2.11 12.95 -3.45
N ASP A 178 -3.33 13.11 -3.98
CA ASP A 178 -4.59 12.89 -3.25
C ASP A 178 -4.71 11.46 -2.72
N CYS A 179 -4.20 10.47 -3.45
CA CYS A 179 -4.31 9.06 -3.08
C CYS A 179 -3.22 8.57 -2.11
N ARG A 180 -2.13 9.33 -1.93
CA ARG A 180 -0.93 8.85 -1.22
C ARG A 180 -1.22 8.43 0.21
N SER A 181 -2.09 9.17 0.89
CA SER A 181 -2.49 8.88 2.28
C SER A 181 -3.16 7.52 2.38
N LEU A 182 -4.20 7.28 1.58
CA LEU A 182 -4.94 6.01 1.58
C LEU A 182 -4.04 4.85 1.18
N ILE A 183 -3.35 4.97 0.03
CA ILE A 183 -2.48 3.91 -0.47
C ILE A 183 -1.36 3.59 0.53
N GLY A 184 -0.79 4.60 1.20
CA GLY A 184 0.20 4.43 2.25
C GLY A 184 -0.30 3.55 3.40
N LYS A 185 -1.54 3.75 3.85
CA LYS A 185 -2.17 2.93 4.88
C LYS A 185 -2.49 1.50 4.41
N MET A 186 -2.80 1.33 3.11
CA MET A 186 -3.05 0.00 2.52
C MET A 186 -1.76 -0.82 2.33
N VAL A 187 -0.61 -0.17 2.10
CA VAL A 187 0.70 -0.82 1.99
C VAL A 187 1.50 -0.80 3.29
N GLU A 188 0.86 -0.58 4.43
CA GLU A 188 1.52 -0.70 5.72
C GLU A 188 2.01 -2.14 5.92
N LEU A 189 3.28 -2.29 6.33
CA LEU A 189 3.94 -3.59 6.44
C LEU A 189 3.26 -4.41 7.53
N ALA A 190 3.07 -3.81 8.71
CA ALA A 190 2.43 -4.46 9.83
C ALA A 190 0.93 -4.69 9.53
N PRO A 191 0.46 -5.94 9.40
CA PRO A 191 -0.94 -6.20 9.04
C PRO A 191 -1.92 -5.68 10.09
N ALA A 192 -1.51 -5.61 11.37
CA ALA A 192 -2.32 -5.08 12.46
C ALA A 192 -2.50 -3.55 12.40
N CYS A 193 -1.62 -2.83 11.71
CA CYS A 193 -1.71 -1.38 11.49
C CYS A 193 -2.24 -1.04 10.09
N ARG A 194 -2.48 -2.04 9.25
CA ARG A 194 -3.00 -1.86 7.90
C ARG A 194 -4.48 -1.52 7.96
N ILE A 195 -4.87 -0.52 7.19
CA ILE A 195 -6.26 -0.07 7.10
C ILE A 195 -7.20 -1.21 6.67
N THR A 196 -8.40 -1.21 7.22
CA THR A 196 -9.45 -2.17 6.84
C THR A 196 -10.19 -1.73 5.59
N VAL A 197 -10.94 -2.66 4.97
CA VAL A 197 -11.77 -2.35 3.79
C VAL A 197 -12.82 -1.29 4.14
N GLU A 198 -13.45 -1.40 5.31
CA GLU A 198 -14.45 -0.46 5.81
C GLU A 198 -13.87 0.94 6.03
N GLU A 199 -12.65 1.04 6.55
CA GLU A 199 -11.95 2.32 6.71
C GLU A 199 -11.53 2.90 5.35
N CYS A 200 -11.13 2.07 4.37
CA CYS A 200 -10.87 2.54 3.01
C CYS A 200 -12.10 3.23 2.41
N PHE A 201 -13.28 2.61 2.50
CA PHE A 201 -14.55 3.22 2.04
C PHE A 201 -14.92 4.50 2.79
N ASN A 202 -14.34 4.71 3.98
CA ASN A 202 -14.54 5.92 4.76
C ASN A 202 -13.53 7.04 4.47
N ASP A 203 -12.47 6.76 3.71
CA ASP A 203 -11.43 7.73 3.36
C ASP A 203 -11.97 8.84 2.44
N GLU A 204 -11.59 10.08 2.73
CA GLU A 204 -12.06 11.28 2.03
C GLU A 204 -11.72 11.25 0.54
N TRP A 205 -10.53 10.77 0.18
CA TRP A 205 -10.15 10.69 -1.22
C TRP A 205 -11.04 9.68 -1.95
N LEU A 206 -11.20 8.46 -1.39
CA LEU A 206 -12.01 7.43 -2.06
C LEU A 206 -13.48 7.83 -2.19
N LYS A 207 -14.05 8.50 -1.18
CA LYS A 207 -15.42 9.05 -1.23
C LYS A 207 -15.60 10.13 -2.29
N SER A 208 -14.55 10.87 -2.62
CA SER A 208 -14.61 11.92 -3.64
C SER A 208 -14.49 11.39 -5.07
N VAL A 209 -14.12 10.11 -5.25
CA VAL A 209 -14.07 9.48 -6.57
C VAL A 209 -15.48 9.12 -7.02
N ASN A 210 -15.97 9.79 -8.06
CA ASN A 210 -17.20 9.39 -8.74
C ASN A 210 -16.97 8.05 -9.45
N MET A 211 -17.94 7.15 -9.31
CA MET A 211 -17.88 5.81 -9.89
C MET A 211 -19.26 5.37 -10.35
N CYS A 212 -19.31 4.51 -11.37
CA CYS A 212 -20.53 3.77 -11.66
C CYS A 212 -20.83 2.81 -10.52
N SER A 213 -22.10 2.70 -10.12
CA SER A 213 -22.55 1.81 -9.05
C SER A 213 -23.64 0.86 -9.54
N VAL A 214 -23.89 -0.19 -8.78
CA VAL A 214 -24.97 -1.15 -9.02
C VAL A 214 -25.85 -1.21 -7.77
N GLU A 215 -27.13 -0.90 -7.92
CA GLU A 215 -28.12 -1.13 -6.87
C GLU A 215 -28.90 -2.41 -7.14
N GLU A 216 -29.13 -3.17 -6.07
CA GLU A 216 -30.05 -4.29 -6.08
C GLU A 216 -31.49 -3.77 -5.89
N ARG A 217 -32.40 -4.18 -6.77
CA ARG A 217 -33.82 -3.83 -6.70
C ARG A 217 -34.66 -5.08 -6.75
N ILE A 218 -35.65 -5.14 -5.87
CA ILE A 218 -36.65 -6.20 -5.88
C ILE A 218 -37.79 -5.72 -6.79
N THR A 219 -37.99 -6.41 -7.90
CA THR A 219 -39.07 -6.12 -8.84
C THR A 219 -40.42 -6.53 -8.24
N SER A 220 -41.52 -6.05 -8.82
CA SER A 220 -42.88 -6.28 -8.31
C SER A 220 -43.29 -7.76 -8.26
N ASP A 221 -42.62 -8.62 -9.01
CA ASP A 221 -42.77 -10.07 -9.05
C ASP A 221 -41.83 -10.81 -8.08
N GLY A 222 -41.07 -10.08 -7.26
CA GLY A 222 -40.17 -10.64 -6.24
C GLY A 222 -38.82 -11.12 -6.79
N LEU A 223 -38.49 -10.82 -8.05
CA LEU A 223 -37.17 -11.10 -8.62
C LEU A 223 -36.16 -10.02 -8.23
N ILE A 224 -34.88 -10.40 -8.25
CA ILE A 224 -33.77 -9.48 -8.01
C ILE A 224 -33.29 -8.97 -9.37
N ASP A 225 -33.37 -7.65 -9.56
CA ASP A 225 -32.76 -6.95 -10.69
C ASP A 225 -31.60 -6.07 -10.21
N TYR A 226 -30.62 -5.87 -11.09
CA TYR A 226 -29.42 -5.08 -10.81
C TYR A 226 -29.37 -3.87 -11.73
N GLN A 227 -29.73 -2.71 -11.19
CA GLN A 227 -29.71 -1.46 -11.92
C GLN A 227 -28.35 -0.78 -11.81
N VAL A 228 -27.76 -0.42 -12.95
CA VAL A 228 -26.49 0.30 -13.02
C VAL A 228 -26.74 1.81 -13.06
N PHE A 229 -26.08 2.55 -12.19
CA PHE A 229 -26.02 4.02 -12.19
C PHE A 229 -24.67 4.46 -12.73
N LYS A 230 -24.69 5.32 -13.76
CA LYS A 230 -23.46 5.85 -14.33
C LYS A 230 -23.02 7.08 -13.55
N GLY A 231 -21.72 7.22 -13.32
CA GLY A 231 -21.17 8.49 -12.86
C GLY A 231 -21.09 9.50 -14.00
N ASP A 232 -21.19 10.78 -13.66
CA ASP A 232 -21.36 11.85 -14.65
C ASP A 232 -20.03 12.40 -15.22
N ASP A 233 -18.90 12.04 -14.63
CA ASP A 233 -17.59 12.62 -14.91
C ASP A 233 -16.65 11.69 -15.70
N HIS A 234 -17.13 10.55 -16.16
CA HIS A 234 -16.33 9.59 -16.91
C HIS A 234 -17.12 8.89 -18.02
N GLU A 235 -16.38 8.40 -19.01
CA GLU A 235 -16.93 7.59 -20.10
C GLU A 235 -16.25 6.22 -20.13
N HIS A 236 -17.06 5.17 -20.27
CA HIS A 236 -16.57 3.81 -20.42
C HIS A 236 -16.16 3.57 -21.87
N THR A 237 -14.86 3.40 -22.11
CA THR A 237 -14.35 3.02 -23.43
C THR A 237 -14.08 1.51 -23.47
N THR A 238 -14.72 0.81 -24.40
CA THR A 238 -14.40 -0.60 -24.68
C THR A 238 -13.42 -0.67 -25.83
N VAL A 239 -12.26 -1.29 -25.60
CA VAL A 239 -11.25 -1.53 -26.64
C VAL A 239 -11.24 -3.01 -26.97
N ASP A 240 -11.46 -3.33 -28.24
CA ASP A 240 -11.35 -4.70 -28.73
C ASP A 240 -9.94 -5.27 -28.45
N GLN A 241 -9.85 -6.51 -27.99
CA GLN A 241 -8.59 -7.16 -27.63
C GLN A 241 -7.58 -7.18 -28.80
N SER A 242 -8.06 -7.29 -30.05
CA SER A 242 -7.20 -7.24 -31.24
C SER A 242 -6.51 -5.88 -31.40
N LYS A 243 -7.16 -4.79 -30.99
CA LYS A 243 -6.61 -3.42 -31.02
C LYS A 243 -5.75 -3.12 -29.80
N ALA A 244 -6.09 -3.67 -28.63
CA ALA A 244 -5.35 -3.46 -27.38
C ALA A 244 -3.90 -3.98 -27.45
N HIS A 245 -3.67 -5.13 -28.10
CA HIS A 245 -2.32 -5.68 -28.28
C HIS A 245 -1.47 -4.92 -29.32
N ILE A 246 -2.07 -4.34 -30.37
CA ILE A 246 -1.31 -3.64 -31.43
C ILE A 246 -0.61 -2.39 -30.89
N ALA A 247 -1.26 -1.63 -30.00
CA ALA A 247 -0.66 -0.44 -29.40
C ALA A 247 0.58 -0.75 -28.52
N ALA A 248 0.63 -1.93 -27.90
CA ALA A 248 1.78 -2.39 -27.12
C ALA A 248 2.97 -2.80 -28.02
N PHE A 249 2.69 -3.42 -29.18
CA PHE A 249 3.73 -3.82 -30.14
C PHE A 249 4.28 -2.65 -30.96
N GLU A 250 3.47 -1.65 -31.31
CA GLU A 250 3.95 -0.46 -32.05
C GLU A 250 4.89 0.41 -31.21
N LYS A 251 4.72 0.42 -29.88
CA LYS A 251 5.66 1.09 -28.95
C LYS A 251 7.02 0.41 -28.88
N ASN A 252 7.08 -0.92 -29.06
CA ASN A 252 8.34 -1.68 -29.09
C ASN A 252 9.03 -1.66 -30.45
N LYS A 253 8.37 -1.20 -31.53
CA LYS A 253 9.00 -0.95 -32.84
C LYS A 253 9.60 0.46 -32.99
N LYS A 254 9.35 1.37 -32.05
CA LYS A 254 9.83 2.77 -32.07
C LYS A 254 10.95 3.06 -31.05
N LYS A 255 11.55 2.02 -30.47
CA LYS A 255 12.78 2.11 -29.67
C LYS A 255 13.86 1.27 -30.34
#